data_AF-A0A1B6HFE1-F1
#
_entry.id   AF-A0A1B6HFE1-F1
#
_cell.length_a   1.000
_cell.length_b   1.000
_cell.length_c   1.000
_cell.angle_alpha   90.00
_cell.angle_beta   90.00
_cell.angle_gamma   90.00
#
_symmetry.space_group_name_H-M   'P 1'
#
loop_
_entity.id
_entity.type
_entity.pdbx_description
1 polymer ?
#
loop_
_entity_poly.entity_id
_entity_poly.type
_entity_poly.pdbx_seq_one_letter_code
_entity_poly.pdbx_strand_id
1 'polypeptide(L)'
;TPATPLTGRKYLKSKEQGQNVTPVSTATQTVQRLQSLLSGRQAAPSPWLLQTISRVCETNPKIEERVRSLGEKFCAEYTQTTPNHPGTHIDFAQKRLQLAETLFYKLLENILKDEIKKPNFDCNSLLQHEMFHQTLFACCLEIVIYSYNSQQRTFPWVLTALDIEPYHFYKIIEVTVRAEDQLSRDMVKHLNLIEEQILEALAWRGNSPLWEAIGASELPIPTCEDVSLPGQLLEDNPTLTPLNNPAIRRLVVPVVTQSPGPSASERFHSPVTSA
;
A
#
# COMPACT_ATOMS: atom_id res chain seq x y z
N THR A 1 23.69 -8.61 -0.89
CA THR A 1 23.20 -7.23 -0.71
C THR A 1 22.85 -7.05 0.75
N PRO A 2 23.15 -5.91 1.38
CA PRO A 2 22.76 -5.67 2.77
C PRO A 2 21.23 -5.77 2.91
N ALA A 3 20.76 -6.26 4.06
CA ALA A 3 19.34 -6.38 4.37
C ALA A 3 18.85 -5.03 4.86
N THR A 4 18.06 -4.31 4.06
CA THR A 4 17.34 -3.13 4.55
C THR A 4 16.03 -3.60 5.20
N PRO A 5 15.54 -2.91 6.25
CA PRO A 5 14.35 -3.34 6.99
C PRO A 5 13.10 -3.50 6.12
N LEU A 6 13.04 -2.76 5.00
CA LEU A 6 11.88 -2.61 4.13
C LEU A 6 11.87 -3.53 2.90
N THR A 7 12.86 -4.41 2.69
CA THR A 7 12.92 -5.18 1.42
C THR A 7 11.76 -6.17 1.21
N GLY A 8 10.78 -6.26 2.12
CA GLY A 8 9.58 -7.09 1.98
C GLY A 8 9.85 -8.59 1.77
N ARG A 9 11.11 -9.04 1.91
CA ARG A 9 11.58 -10.37 1.50
C ARG A 9 10.85 -11.50 2.23
N LYS A 10 10.40 -11.22 3.46
CA LYS A 10 9.57 -12.12 4.27
C LYS A 10 8.25 -12.53 3.61
N TYR A 11 7.74 -11.72 2.67
CA TYR A 11 6.48 -11.97 1.96
C TYR A 11 6.68 -12.67 0.60
N LEU A 12 7.93 -12.91 0.17
CA LEU A 12 8.19 -13.59 -1.10
C LEU A 12 8.09 -15.10 -0.93
N LYS A 13 7.11 -15.72 -1.61
CA LYS A 13 7.00 -17.18 -1.72
C LYS A 13 8.18 -17.77 -2.50
N SER A 14 8.51 -19.04 -2.23
CA SER A 14 9.54 -19.81 -2.95
C SER A 14 9.30 -19.81 -4.46
N LYS A 15 10.39 -19.72 -5.24
CA LYS A 15 10.32 -19.71 -6.72
C LYS A 15 9.86 -21.08 -7.22
N GLU A 16 8.75 -21.14 -7.96
CA GLU A 16 8.40 -22.31 -8.77
C GLU A 16 9.54 -22.54 -9.79
N GLN A 17 10.20 -23.70 -9.72
CA GLN A 17 11.31 -24.05 -10.60
C GLN A 17 10.80 -24.38 -12.01
N GLY A 18 11.44 -23.81 -13.02
CA GLY A 18 11.48 -24.37 -14.37
C GLY A 18 10.28 -24.07 -15.26
N GLN A 19 10.26 -22.88 -15.86
CA GLN A 19 9.49 -22.70 -17.09
C GLN A 19 10.08 -21.56 -17.91
N ASN A 20 10.61 -21.88 -19.10
CA ASN A 20 10.99 -20.90 -20.12
C ASN A 20 9.70 -20.36 -20.74
N VAL A 21 9.13 -19.32 -20.12
CA VAL A 21 7.83 -18.77 -20.50
C VAL A 21 8.02 -17.58 -21.43
N THR A 22 7.27 -17.54 -22.53
CA THR A 22 7.25 -16.39 -23.44
C THR A 22 6.50 -15.21 -22.79
N PRO A 23 6.74 -13.95 -23.19
CA PRO A 23 6.09 -12.78 -22.58
C PRO A 23 4.56 -12.85 -22.57
N VAL A 24 3.95 -13.45 -23.61
CA VAL A 24 2.49 -13.64 -23.71
C VAL A 24 1.98 -14.65 -22.68
N SER A 25 2.68 -15.77 -22.51
CA SER A 25 2.32 -16.79 -21.53
C SER A 25 2.48 -16.27 -20.10
N THR A 26 3.49 -15.44 -19.82
CA THR A 26 3.66 -14.78 -18.51
C THR A 26 2.50 -13.82 -18.24
N ALA A 27 2.11 -12.98 -19.20
CA ALA A 27 0.98 -12.07 -19.03
C ALA A 27 -0.34 -12.82 -18.79
N THR A 28 -0.57 -13.90 -19.54
CA THR A 28 -1.78 -14.73 -19.38
C THR A 28 -1.82 -15.39 -18.01
N GLN A 29 -0.68 -15.87 -17.51
CA GLN A 29 -0.58 -16.46 -16.17
C GLN A 29 -0.84 -15.43 -15.07
N THR A 30 -0.31 -14.20 -15.19
CA THR A 30 -0.55 -13.14 -14.20
C THR A 30 -2.02 -12.73 -14.17
N VAL A 31 -2.68 -12.61 -15.33
CA VAL A 31 -4.13 -12.36 -15.41
C VAL A 31 -4.92 -13.52 -14.79
N GLN A 32 -4.58 -14.78 -15.10
CA GLN A 32 -5.25 -15.94 -14.51
C GLN A 32 -5.14 -15.95 -12.98
N ARG A 33 -3.96 -15.66 -12.43
CA ARG A 33 -3.76 -15.55 -10.98
C ARG A 33 -4.61 -14.43 -10.36
N LEU A 34 -4.70 -13.28 -11.02
CA LEU A 34 -5.58 -12.19 -10.59
C LEU A 34 -7.06 -12.62 -10.61
N GLN A 35 -7.50 -13.30 -11.66
CA GLN A 35 -8.89 -13.79 -11.75
C GLN A 35 -9.20 -14.83 -10.67
N SER A 36 -8.26 -15.74 -10.38
CA SER A 36 -8.40 -16.69 -9.27
C SER A 36 -8.48 -15.98 -7.90
N LEU A 37 -7.66 -14.96 -7.69
CA LEU A 37 -7.67 -14.14 -6.47
C LEU A 37 -9.04 -13.46 -6.22
N LEU A 38 -9.72 -13.07 -7.30
CA LEU A 38 -11.00 -12.35 -7.26
C LEU A 38 -12.22 -13.28 -7.41
N SER A 39 -12.01 -14.60 -7.53
CA SER A 39 -13.10 -15.55 -7.73
C SER A 39 -14.11 -15.51 -6.59
N GLY A 40 -15.41 -15.42 -6.95
CA GLY A 40 -16.51 -15.35 -5.99
C GLY A 40 -16.66 -14.01 -5.26
N ARG A 41 -15.88 -12.98 -5.62
CA ARG A 41 -16.01 -11.62 -5.09
C ARG A 41 -16.77 -10.71 -6.06
N GLN A 42 -17.21 -9.57 -5.55
CA GLN A 42 -17.99 -8.58 -6.29
C GLN A 42 -17.32 -7.21 -6.18
N ALA A 43 -17.58 -6.33 -7.14
CA ALA A 43 -17.18 -4.93 -7.14
C ALA A 43 -18.04 -4.07 -6.17
N ALA A 44 -18.31 -4.61 -4.98
CA ALA A 44 -19.15 -3.99 -3.95
C ALA A 44 -18.72 -4.45 -2.55
N PRO A 45 -19.06 -3.69 -1.49
CA PRO A 45 -18.84 -4.13 -0.12
C PRO A 45 -19.51 -5.48 0.16
N SER A 46 -18.81 -6.37 0.87
CA SER A 46 -19.43 -7.62 1.33
C SER A 46 -20.43 -7.36 2.47
N PRO A 47 -21.34 -8.30 2.77
CA PRO A 47 -22.22 -8.19 3.93
C PRO A 47 -21.46 -7.99 5.25
N TRP A 48 -20.30 -8.63 5.40
CA TRP A 48 -19.45 -8.47 6.57
C TRP A 48 -18.88 -7.05 6.66
N LEU A 49 -18.45 -6.48 5.53
CA LEU A 49 -17.89 -5.15 5.47
C LEU A 49 -18.95 -4.08 5.78
N LEU A 50 -20.15 -4.21 5.20
CA LEU A 50 -21.29 -3.34 5.49
C LEU A 50 -21.67 -3.38 6.97
N GLN A 51 -21.77 -4.57 7.56
CA GLN A 51 -22.05 -4.73 8.98
C GLN A 51 -20.96 -4.07 9.84
N THR A 52 -19.69 -4.26 9.49
CA THR A 52 -18.56 -3.68 10.22
C THR A 52 -18.58 -2.15 10.16
N ILE A 53 -18.79 -1.57 8.98
CA ILE A 53 -18.91 -0.11 8.81
C ILE A 53 -20.09 0.42 9.64
N SER A 54 -21.27 -0.20 9.57
CA SER A 54 -22.45 0.24 10.33
C SER A 54 -22.28 0.16 11.85
N ARG A 55 -21.43 -0.76 12.32
CA ARG A 55 -21.18 -0.97 13.75
C ARG A 55 -20.16 0.02 14.31
N VAL A 56 -19.16 0.38 13.52
CA VAL A 56 -17.97 1.11 13.98
C VAL A 56 -18.02 2.59 13.61
N CYS A 57 -18.59 2.93 12.46
CA CYS A 57 -18.60 4.31 11.97
C CYS A 57 -19.82 5.07 12.49
N GLU A 58 -19.57 6.18 13.20
CA GLU A 58 -20.62 7.11 13.64
C GLU A 58 -21.19 7.93 12.47
N THR A 59 -20.35 8.24 11.50
CA THR A 59 -20.68 8.98 10.28
C THR A 59 -20.35 8.13 9.05
N ASN A 60 -21.10 8.31 7.95
CA ASN A 60 -20.83 7.58 6.72
C ASN A 60 -19.43 7.93 6.17
N PRO A 61 -18.51 6.96 6.01
CA PRO A 61 -17.14 7.22 5.53
C PRO A 61 -17.04 7.56 4.02
N LYS A 62 -18.17 7.54 3.30
CA LYS A 62 -18.28 7.88 1.86
C LYS A 62 -17.34 7.05 0.96
N ILE A 63 -17.09 5.79 1.34
CA ILE A 63 -16.15 4.90 0.62
C ILE A 63 -16.62 4.66 -0.81
N GLU A 64 -17.89 4.31 -1.01
CA GLU A 64 -18.45 4.04 -2.34
C GLU A 64 -18.42 5.28 -3.25
N GLU A 65 -18.73 6.46 -2.72
CA GLU A 65 -18.64 7.74 -3.46
C GLU A 65 -17.21 8.02 -3.90
N ARG A 66 -16.24 7.76 -3.03
CA ARG A 66 -14.82 7.96 -3.30
C ARG A 66 -14.29 6.96 -4.34
N VAL A 67 -14.63 5.69 -4.22
CA VAL A 67 -14.29 4.65 -5.22
C VAL A 67 -14.86 5.02 -6.58
N ARG A 68 -16.12 5.46 -6.64
CA ARG A 68 -16.75 5.92 -7.88
C ARG A 68 -15.99 7.09 -8.51
N SER A 69 -15.70 8.14 -7.73
CA SER A 69 -14.98 9.31 -8.22
C SER A 69 -13.57 8.98 -8.74
N LEU A 70 -12.84 8.11 -8.03
CA LEU A 70 -11.52 7.64 -8.49
C LEU A 70 -11.64 6.78 -9.76
N GLY A 71 -12.68 5.94 -9.86
CA GLY A 71 -12.96 5.14 -11.05
C GLY A 71 -13.27 5.99 -12.29
N GLU A 72 -14.01 7.08 -12.11
CA GLU A 72 -14.30 8.06 -13.17
C GLU A 72 -13.01 8.75 -13.65
N LYS A 73 -12.17 9.25 -12.72
CA LYS A 73 -10.85 9.82 -13.04
C LYS A 73 -9.98 8.84 -13.82
N PHE A 74 -9.89 7.59 -13.33
CA PHE A 74 -9.15 6.53 -14.00
C PHE A 74 -9.66 6.30 -15.43
N CYS A 75 -10.98 6.19 -15.65
CA CYS A 75 -11.53 5.96 -16.99
C CYS A 75 -11.25 7.12 -17.94
N ALA A 76 -11.36 8.37 -17.45
CA ALA A 76 -11.05 9.56 -18.23
C ALA A 76 -9.58 9.56 -18.70
N GLU A 77 -8.64 9.37 -17.77
CA GLU A 77 -7.21 9.34 -18.07
C GLU A 77 -6.80 8.11 -18.89
N TYR A 78 -7.45 6.97 -18.66
CA TYR A 78 -7.16 5.73 -19.37
C TYR A 78 -7.54 5.78 -20.85
N THR A 79 -8.62 6.48 -21.18
CA THR A 79 -9.14 6.63 -22.56
C THR A 79 -8.60 7.86 -23.28
N GLN A 80 -7.89 8.74 -22.57
CA GLN A 80 -7.31 9.94 -23.15
C GLN A 80 -6.35 9.59 -24.28
N THR A 81 -6.48 10.30 -25.40
CA THR A 81 -5.55 10.19 -26.52
C THR A 81 -4.36 11.11 -26.25
N THR A 82 -3.15 10.56 -26.31
CA THR A 82 -1.91 11.35 -26.21
C THR A 82 -1.13 11.22 -27.51
N PRO A 83 -0.18 12.12 -27.82
CA PRO A 83 0.63 12.05 -29.04
C PRO A 83 1.33 10.69 -29.23
N ASN A 84 1.62 9.99 -28.12
CA ASN A 84 2.29 8.70 -28.10
C ASN A 84 1.33 7.50 -27.94
N HIS A 85 0.02 7.73 -27.76
CA HIS A 85 -0.96 6.68 -27.52
C HIS A 85 -2.32 7.01 -28.16
N PRO A 86 -2.73 6.29 -29.23
CA PRO A 86 -4.12 6.34 -29.67
C PRO A 86 -4.97 5.78 -28.52
N GLY A 87 -5.87 6.60 -27.97
CA GLY A 87 -6.61 6.30 -26.74
C GLY A 87 -7.17 4.87 -26.72
N THR A 88 -7.12 4.22 -25.55
CA THR A 88 -7.64 2.85 -25.44
C THR A 88 -9.18 2.87 -25.32
N HIS A 89 -9.85 1.87 -25.90
CA HIS A 89 -11.31 1.74 -25.84
C HIS A 89 -11.83 1.70 -24.39
N ILE A 90 -12.92 2.42 -24.12
CA ILE A 90 -13.54 2.55 -22.79
C ILE A 90 -13.87 1.21 -22.15
N ASP A 91 -14.26 0.19 -22.93
CA ASP A 91 -14.55 -1.15 -22.42
C ASP A 91 -13.34 -1.79 -21.70
N PHE A 92 -12.11 -1.50 -22.13
CA PHE A 92 -10.92 -1.98 -21.44
C PHE A 92 -10.70 -1.25 -20.12
N ALA A 93 -11.00 0.05 -20.08
CA ALA A 93 -10.96 0.84 -18.84
C ALA A 93 -11.97 0.26 -17.84
N GLN A 94 -13.21 0.08 -18.25
CA GLN A 94 -14.29 -0.44 -17.40
C GLN A 94 -13.99 -1.85 -16.88
N LYS A 95 -13.48 -2.76 -17.72
CA LYS A 95 -13.07 -4.10 -17.29
C LYS A 95 -11.96 -4.06 -16.24
N ARG A 96 -10.96 -3.18 -16.41
CA ARG A 96 -9.87 -3.02 -15.42
C ARG A 96 -10.36 -2.37 -14.15
N LEU A 97 -11.24 -1.38 -14.25
CA LEU A 97 -11.89 -0.73 -13.13
C LEU A 97 -12.67 -1.74 -12.29
N GLN A 98 -13.50 -2.58 -12.91
CA GLN A 98 -14.28 -3.60 -12.21
C GLN A 98 -13.39 -4.57 -11.40
N LEU A 99 -12.26 -4.99 -11.96
CA LEU A 99 -11.29 -5.83 -11.24
C LEU A 99 -10.65 -5.08 -10.07
N ALA A 100 -10.33 -3.80 -10.25
CA ALA A 100 -9.74 -2.97 -9.20
C ALA A 100 -10.74 -2.69 -8.06
N GLU A 101 -12.01 -2.42 -8.36
CA GLU A 101 -13.08 -2.27 -7.37
C GLU A 101 -13.29 -3.57 -6.58
N THR A 102 -13.30 -4.71 -7.28
CA THR A 102 -13.42 -6.03 -6.64
C THR A 102 -12.24 -6.29 -5.70
N LEU A 103 -11.01 -5.98 -6.14
CA LEU A 103 -9.80 -6.12 -5.34
C LEU A 103 -9.80 -5.16 -4.15
N PHE A 104 -10.27 -3.92 -4.34
CA PHE A 104 -10.37 -2.90 -3.30
C PHE A 104 -11.24 -3.37 -2.13
N TYR A 105 -12.47 -3.82 -2.39
CA TYR A 105 -13.35 -4.28 -1.32
C TYR A 105 -12.84 -5.54 -0.64
N LYS A 106 -12.21 -6.46 -1.40
CA LYS A 106 -11.54 -7.64 -0.83
C LYS A 106 -10.38 -7.26 0.11
N LEU A 107 -9.49 -6.37 -0.33
CA LEU A 107 -8.36 -5.94 0.47
C LEU A 107 -8.80 -5.13 1.69
N LEU A 108 -9.76 -4.22 1.53
CA LEU A 108 -10.32 -3.45 2.65
C LEU A 108 -10.88 -4.40 3.72
N GLU A 109 -11.68 -5.39 3.32
CA GLU A 109 -12.19 -6.42 4.24
C GLU A 109 -11.05 -7.17 4.95
N ASN A 110 -10.04 -7.62 4.22
CA ASN A 110 -8.90 -8.35 4.78
C ASN A 110 -8.10 -7.50 5.78
N ILE A 111 -7.80 -6.25 5.42
CA ILE A 111 -7.10 -5.30 6.28
C ILE A 111 -7.89 -5.11 7.59
N LEU A 112 -9.20 -4.85 7.50
CA LEU A 112 -10.02 -4.66 8.70
C LEU A 112 -10.09 -5.93 9.57
N LYS A 113 -10.22 -7.11 8.96
CA LYS A 113 -10.22 -8.38 9.69
C LYS A 113 -8.93 -8.60 10.47
N ASP A 114 -7.80 -8.15 9.95
CA ASP A 114 -6.51 -8.28 10.63
C ASP A 114 -6.27 -7.19 11.66
N GLU A 115 -6.67 -5.96 11.38
CA GLU A 115 -6.46 -4.82 12.29
C GLU A 115 -7.42 -4.87 13.50
N ILE A 116 -8.68 -5.31 13.34
CA ILE A 116 -9.64 -5.43 14.46
C ILE A 116 -9.19 -6.44 15.53
N LYS A 117 -8.29 -7.37 15.19
CA LYS A 117 -7.70 -8.31 16.15
C LYS A 117 -6.71 -7.63 17.11
N LYS A 118 -6.21 -6.44 16.76
CA LYS A 118 -5.20 -5.72 17.53
C LYS A 118 -5.86 -4.91 18.66
N PRO A 119 -5.26 -4.89 19.86
CA PRO A 119 -5.79 -4.08 20.95
C PRO A 119 -5.75 -2.59 20.60
N ASN A 120 -6.79 -1.86 21.00
CA ASN A 120 -6.91 -0.40 20.81
C ASN A 120 -6.91 0.08 19.35
N PHE A 121 -7.17 -0.79 18.37
CA PHE A 121 -7.28 -0.36 16.98
C PHE A 121 -8.53 0.51 16.76
N ASP A 122 -8.31 1.77 16.41
CA ASP A 122 -9.39 2.69 16.02
C ASP A 122 -9.78 2.47 14.56
N CYS A 123 -10.73 1.55 14.38
CA CYS A 123 -11.28 1.20 13.09
C CYS A 123 -12.12 2.34 12.49
N ASN A 124 -12.78 3.17 13.31
CA ASN A 124 -13.56 4.32 12.82
C ASN A 124 -12.62 5.32 12.15
N SER A 125 -11.54 5.70 12.84
CA SER A 125 -10.59 6.69 12.31
C SER A 125 -9.94 6.23 11.00
N LEU A 126 -9.54 4.96 10.89
CA LEU A 126 -9.02 4.42 9.62
C LEU A 126 -10.07 4.50 8.49
N LEU A 127 -11.32 4.12 8.78
CA LEU A 127 -12.41 4.14 7.80
C LEU A 127 -12.86 5.56 7.43
N GLN A 128 -12.56 6.59 8.23
CA GLN A 128 -12.78 7.98 7.84
C GLN A 128 -11.61 8.56 7.02
N HIS A 129 -10.47 7.88 6.99
CA HIS A 129 -9.25 8.41 6.38
C HIS A 129 -9.29 8.34 4.85
N GLU A 130 -9.55 9.47 4.21
CA GLU A 130 -9.65 9.59 2.75
C GLU A 130 -8.41 9.03 2.03
N MET A 131 -7.21 9.44 2.46
CA MET A 131 -5.98 9.06 1.79
C MET A 131 -5.66 7.57 1.90
N PHE A 132 -6.22 6.89 2.90
CA PHE A 132 -6.12 5.44 3.00
C PHE A 132 -6.92 4.77 1.86
N HIS A 133 -8.16 5.20 1.62
CA HIS A 133 -8.96 4.67 0.50
C HIS A 133 -8.34 4.98 -0.85
N GLN A 134 -7.86 6.21 -1.06
CA GLN A 134 -7.30 6.64 -2.33
C GLN A 134 -6.04 5.83 -2.68
N THR A 135 -5.11 5.69 -1.73
CA THR A 135 -3.87 4.92 -1.94
C THR A 135 -4.15 3.42 -2.06
N LEU A 136 -5.11 2.86 -1.30
CA LEU A 136 -5.53 1.47 -1.44
C LEU A 136 -6.14 1.19 -2.81
N PHE A 137 -7.02 2.07 -3.29
CA PHE A 137 -7.62 1.95 -4.61
C PHE A 137 -6.59 2.09 -5.73
N ALA A 138 -5.66 3.05 -5.61
CA ALA A 138 -4.54 3.19 -6.54
C ALA A 138 -3.66 1.93 -6.59
N CYS A 139 -3.41 1.30 -5.44
CA CYS A 139 -2.64 0.06 -5.35
C CYS A 139 -3.38 -1.10 -6.06
N CYS A 140 -4.71 -1.17 -5.90
CA CYS A 140 -5.53 -2.14 -6.62
C CYS A 140 -5.45 -1.94 -8.14
N LEU A 141 -5.56 -0.70 -8.61
CA LEU A 141 -5.41 -0.36 -10.02
C LEU A 141 -4.01 -0.71 -10.55
N GLU A 142 -2.96 -0.43 -9.80
CA GLU A 142 -1.58 -0.78 -10.17
C GLU A 142 -1.42 -2.29 -10.35
N ILE A 143 -1.91 -3.09 -9.40
CA ILE A 143 -1.88 -4.56 -9.50
C ILE A 143 -2.61 -5.05 -10.75
N VAL A 144 -3.78 -4.48 -11.05
CA VAL A 144 -4.57 -4.85 -12.24
C VAL A 144 -3.82 -4.45 -13.51
N ILE A 145 -3.34 -3.20 -13.62
CA ILE A 145 -2.62 -2.70 -14.80
C ILE A 145 -1.35 -3.52 -15.06
N TYR A 146 -0.59 -3.81 -14.01
CA TYR A 146 0.59 -4.67 -14.06
C TYR A 146 0.22 -6.08 -14.57
N SER A 147 -0.88 -6.66 -14.07
CA SER A 147 -1.30 -8.01 -14.46
C SER A 147 -1.62 -8.14 -15.94
N TYR A 148 -2.14 -7.08 -16.56
CA TYR A 148 -2.41 -7.01 -18.00
C TYR A 148 -1.20 -6.58 -18.84
N ASN A 149 -0.01 -6.48 -18.24
CA ASN A 149 1.26 -6.12 -18.88
C ASN A 149 1.15 -4.87 -19.76
N SER A 150 0.47 -3.84 -19.25
CA SER A 150 0.23 -2.60 -20.00
C SER A 150 1.51 -1.75 -20.05
N GLN A 151 2.40 -2.04 -20.99
CA GLN A 151 3.70 -1.35 -21.17
C GLN A 151 3.59 0.18 -21.31
N GLN A 152 2.43 0.68 -21.71
CA GLN A 152 2.18 2.12 -21.87
C GLN A 152 1.76 2.83 -20.57
N ARG A 153 1.43 2.07 -19.52
CA ARG A 153 0.92 2.59 -18.24
C ARG A 153 1.72 1.98 -17.12
N THR A 154 3.02 2.25 -17.14
CA THR A 154 3.92 1.85 -16.07
C THR A 154 3.80 2.84 -14.92
N PHE A 155 3.99 2.35 -13.70
CA PHE A 155 4.16 3.21 -12.54
C PHE A 155 5.18 4.34 -12.84
N PRO A 156 4.93 5.60 -12.43
CA PRO A 156 3.87 6.09 -11.54
C PRO A 156 2.58 6.54 -12.24
N TRP A 157 2.26 6.07 -13.45
CA TRP A 157 1.09 6.53 -14.22
C TRP A 157 -0.21 6.56 -13.42
N VAL A 158 -0.50 5.51 -12.64
CA VAL A 158 -1.73 5.42 -11.82
C VAL A 158 -1.82 6.55 -10.79
N LEU A 159 -0.68 6.98 -10.24
CA LEU A 159 -0.63 8.07 -9.26
C LEU A 159 -0.93 9.40 -9.93
N THR A 160 -0.36 9.63 -11.11
CA THR A 160 -0.67 10.82 -11.91
C THR A 160 -2.15 10.84 -12.32
N ALA A 161 -2.71 9.71 -12.74
CA ALA A 161 -4.11 9.63 -13.18
C ALA A 161 -5.11 9.91 -12.05
N LEU A 162 -4.75 9.60 -10.80
CA LEU A 162 -5.61 9.79 -9.63
C LEU A 162 -5.28 11.02 -8.81
N ASP A 163 -4.22 11.75 -9.17
CA ASP A 163 -3.70 12.91 -8.43
C ASP A 163 -3.27 12.54 -7.00
N ILE A 164 -2.43 11.50 -6.89
CA ILE A 164 -1.93 10.98 -5.61
C ILE A 164 -0.42 11.14 -5.54
N GLU A 165 0.07 11.77 -4.47
CA GLU A 165 1.51 11.93 -4.25
C GLU A 165 2.19 10.61 -3.84
N PRO A 166 3.37 10.26 -4.41
CA PRO A 166 4.11 9.04 -4.06
C PRO A 166 4.42 8.89 -2.57
N TYR A 167 4.65 10.02 -1.87
CA TYR A 167 4.85 10.07 -0.43
C TYR A 167 3.66 9.50 0.37
N HIS A 168 2.43 9.67 -0.10
CA HIS A 168 1.27 9.06 0.55
C HIS A 168 1.12 7.59 0.16
N PHE A 169 1.44 7.27 -1.10
CA PHE A 169 1.20 5.93 -1.65
C PHE A 169 2.03 4.83 -1.00
N TYR A 170 3.35 5.01 -0.77
CA TYR A 170 4.20 3.89 -0.33
C TYR A 170 3.72 3.22 0.97
N LYS A 171 3.06 3.99 1.84
CA LYS A 171 2.52 3.53 3.12
C LYS A 171 1.55 2.35 2.96
N ILE A 172 0.81 2.29 1.85
CA ILE A 172 -0.17 1.22 1.60
C ILE A 172 0.46 -0.09 1.12
N ILE A 173 1.67 -0.05 0.56
CA ILE A 173 2.27 -1.21 -0.12
C ILE A 173 2.47 -2.36 0.86
N GLU A 174 3.13 -2.13 1.99
CA GLU A 174 3.29 -3.17 3.02
C GLU A 174 1.95 -3.64 3.58
N VAL A 175 0.99 -2.73 3.76
CA VAL A 175 -0.36 -3.07 4.25
C VAL A 175 -1.06 -4.03 3.28
N THR A 176 -0.99 -3.75 1.97
CA THR A 176 -1.54 -4.61 0.93
C THR A 176 -0.87 -5.98 0.89
N VAL A 177 0.48 -6.02 0.88
CA VAL A 177 1.24 -7.28 0.83
C VAL A 177 1.00 -8.13 2.08
N ARG A 178 0.83 -7.50 3.25
CA ARG A 178 0.53 -8.19 4.51
C ARG A 178 -0.90 -8.74 4.56
N ALA A 179 -1.87 -7.99 4.06
CA ALA A 179 -3.29 -8.34 4.13
C ALA A 179 -3.73 -9.35 3.06
N GLU A 180 -2.92 -9.61 2.03
CA GLU A 180 -3.23 -10.56 0.97
C GLU A 180 -2.07 -11.52 0.70
N ASP A 181 -2.11 -12.66 1.38
CA ASP A 181 -1.15 -13.74 1.22
C ASP A 181 -1.25 -14.45 -0.15
N GLN A 182 -2.37 -14.32 -0.86
CA GLN A 182 -2.60 -14.95 -2.17
C GLN A 182 -2.02 -14.16 -3.34
N LEU A 183 -1.43 -12.98 -3.12
CA LEU A 183 -0.72 -12.26 -4.17
C LEU A 183 0.38 -13.15 -4.78
N SER A 184 0.50 -13.08 -6.10
CA SER A 184 1.56 -13.81 -6.79
C SER A 184 2.92 -13.23 -6.44
N ARG A 185 3.96 -14.06 -6.49
CA ARG A 185 5.34 -13.62 -6.22
C ARG A 185 5.78 -12.46 -7.10
N ASP A 186 5.35 -12.43 -8.36
CA ASP A 186 5.72 -11.37 -9.30
C ASP A 186 4.98 -10.06 -9.00
N MET A 187 3.72 -10.13 -8.55
CA MET A 187 2.99 -8.96 -8.04
C MET A 187 3.67 -8.38 -6.79
N VAL A 188 4.07 -9.22 -5.83
CA VAL A 188 4.78 -8.74 -4.63
C VAL A 188 6.11 -8.10 -4.99
N LYS A 189 6.87 -8.70 -5.92
CA LYS A 189 8.11 -8.09 -6.42
C LYS A 189 7.90 -6.75 -7.10
N HIS A 190 6.85 -6.63 -7.91
CA HIS A 190 6.48 -5.38 -8.56
C HIS A 190 6.17 -4.29 -7.54
N LEU A 191 5.37 -4.60 -6.52
CA LEU A 191 5.06 -3.67 -5.44
C LEU A 191 6.30 -3.26 -4.64
N ASN A 192 7.20 -4.20 -4.32
CA ASN A 192 8.46 -3.87 -3.65
C ASN A 192 9.36 -2.97 -4.51
N LEU A 193 9.42 -3.22 -5.82
CA LEU A 193 10.18 -2.38 -6.75
C LEU A 193 9.58 -0.96 -6.84
N ILE A 194 8.26 -0.83 -6.75
CA ILE A 194 7.59 0.48 -6.67
C ILE A 194 7.94 1.18 -5.36
N GLU A 195 7.88 0.47 -4.23
CA GLU A 195 8.26 1.02 -2.92
C GLU A 195 9.70 1.55 -2.95
N GLU A 196 10.64 0.75 -3.46
CA GLU A 196 12.03 1.15 -3.67
C GLU A 196 12.15 2.42 -4.53
N GLN A 197 11.44 2.49 -5.67
CA GLN A 197 11.44 3.68 -6.55
C GLN A 197 10.96 4.96 -5.86
N ILE A 198 9.92 4.88 -5.01
CA ILE A 198 9.48 6.10 -4.33
C ILE A 198 10.45 6.49 -3.23
N LEU A 199 10.94 5.52 -2.46
CA LEU A 199 11.87 5.76 -1.35
C LEU A 199 13.24 6.26 -1.83
N GLU A 200 13.69 5.86 -3.02
CA GLU A 200 14.97 6.31 -3.57
C GLU A 200 14.88 7.66 -4.29
N ALA A 201 13.71 8.01 -4.87
CA ALA A 201 13.61 9.20 -5.71
C ALA A 201 12.26 9.94 -5.66
N LEU A 202 11.12 9.25 -5.85
CA LEU A 202 9.86 9.95 -6.14
C LEU A 202 9.31 10.76 -4.94
N ALA A 203 9.50 10.26 -3.71
CA ALA A 203 9.10 10.97 -2.51
C ALA A 203 10.00 12.19 -2.19
N TRP A 204 11.14 12.33 -2.87
CA TRP A 204 12.12 13.40 -2.65
C TRP A 204 12.02 14.54 -3.67
N ARG A 205 11.05 14.50 -4.58
CA ARG A 205 10.80 15.59 -5.54
C ARG A 205 10.51 16.90 -4.80
N GLY A 206 10.87 18.04 -5.40
CA GLY A 206 10.78 19.36 -4.74
C GLY A 206 9.36 19.77 -4.32
N ASN A 207 8.34 19.23 -4.98
CA ASN A 207 6.93 19.45 -4.68
C ASN A 207 6.31 18.36 -3.79
N SER A 208 7.13 17.47 -3.20
CA SER A 208 6.63 16.36 -2.38
C SER A 208 6.10 16.86 -1.03
N PRO A 209 4.96 16.31 -0.54
CA PRO A 209 4.46 16.56 0.81
C PRO A 209 5.44 16.15 1.93
N LEU A 210 6.48 15.37 1.59
CA LEU A 210 7.57 15.05 2.53
C LEU A 210 8.21 16.32 3.12
N TRP A 211 8.44 17.34 2.29
CA TRP A 211 9.11 18.56 2.75
C TRP A 211 8.25 19.38 3.71
N GLU A 212 6.94 19.41 3.47
CA GLU A 212 5.96 20.01 4.38
C GLU A 212 5.91 19.24 5.71
N ALA A 213 5.91 17.90 5.65
CA ALA A 213 5.92 17.06 6.85
C ALA A 213 7.19 17.24 7.69
N ILE A 214 8.36 17.36 7.05
CA ILE A 214 9.63 17.66 7.73
C ILE A 214 9.55 19.03 8.40
N GLY A 215 9.12 20.06 7.66
CA GLY A 215 8.99 21.42 8.16
C GLY A 215 8.01 21.54 9.33
N ALA A 216 6.86 20.87 9.25
CA ALA A 216 5.83 20.88 10.28
C ALA A 216 6.21 20.10 11.55
N SER A 217 7.17 19.16 11.46
CA SER A 217 7.56 18.38 12.64
C SER A 217 8.30 19.21 13.68
N GLU A 218 8.98 20.28 13.28
CA GLU A 218 9.93 21.06 14.10
C GLU A 218 11.02 20.23 14.79
N LEU A 219 11.16 18.96 14.41
CA LEU A 219 12.13 18.01 14.95
C LEU A 219 13.34 17.90 14.01
N PRO A 220 14.52 17.55 14.54
CA PRO A 220 15.66 17.20 13.69
C PRO A 220 15.30 15.99 12.81
N ILE A 221 15.91 15.93 11.62
CA ILE A 221 15.76 14.77 10.72
C ILE A 221 16.16 13.50 11.50
N PRO A 222 15.29 12.49 11.59
CA PRO A 222 15.56 11.27 12.35
C PRO A 222 16.84 10.59 11.86
N THR A 223 17.69 10.21 12.80
CA THR A 223 18.86 9.38 12.51
C THR A 223 18.46 7.93 12.28
N CYS A 224 19.38 7.11 11.76
CA CYS A 224 19.15 5.67 11.61
C CYS A 224 18.79 5.00 12.95
N GLU A 225 19.42 5.44 14.05
CA GLU A 225 19.18 4.91 15.38
C GLU A 225 17.77 5.23 15.88
N ASP A 226 17.25 6.43 15.55
CA ASP A 226 15.91 6.88 15.97
C ASP A 226 14.78 6.06 15.33
N VAL A 227 15.01 5.50 14.14
CA VAL A 227 14.00 4.77 13.36
C VAL A 227 14.22 3.26 13.33
N SER A 228 15.29 2.77 13.97
CA SER A 228 15.60 1.35 14.02
C SER A 228 14.69 0.60 14.99
N LEU A 229 14.16 -0.54 14.55
CA LEU A 229 13.31 -1.38 15.40
C LEU A 229 14.14 -2.08 16.49
N PRO A 230 13.57 -2.30 17.70
CA PRO A 230 14.22 -3.09 18.74
C PRO A 230 14.63 -4.47 18.20
N GLY A 231 15.94 -4.75 18.20
CA GLY A 231 16.52 -5.99 17.67
C GLY A 231 17.33 -5.84 16.38
N GLN A 232 17.25 -4.71 15.66
CA GLN A 232 18.10 -4.45 14.48
C GLN A 232 19.46 -3.82 14.83
N LEU A 233 19.57 -3.16 15.99
CA LEU A 233 20.80 -2.51 16.45
C LEU A 233 21.76 -3.45 17.20
N LEU A 234 21.34 -4.68 17.51
CA LEU A 234 22.12 -5.60 18.34
C LEU A 234 23.21 -6.37 17.57
N GLU A 235 23.32 -6.19 16.25
CA GLU A 235 24.33 -6.92 15.47
C GLU A 235 25.69 -6.20 15.35
N ASP A 236 25.81 -4.91 15.68
CA ASP A 236 27.07 -4.16 15.49
C ASP A 236 27.37 -3.11 16.58
N ASN A 237 27.64 -3.51 17.84
CA ASN A 237 28.72 -2.93 18.71
C ASN A 237 28.60 -3.32 20.21
N PRO A 238 29.71 -3.63 20.92
CA PRO A 238 29.71 -3.91 22.36
C PRO A 238 29.84 -2.69 23.30
N THR A 239 29.76 -1.46 22.82
CA THR A 239 29.95 -0.25 23.65
C THR A 239 28.70 0.62 23.71
N LEU A 240 27.86 0.36 24.72
CA LEU A 240 26.69 1.16 25.06
C LEU A 240 27.11 2.50 25.67
N THR A 241 26.80 3.62 25.01
CA THR A 241 26.61 4.92 25.68
C THR A 241 25.13 5.09 26.04
N PRO A 242 24.78 5.77 27.16
CA PRO A 242 23.40 5.80 27.64
C PRO A 242 22.49 6.60 26.69
N LEU A 243 21.32 6.02 26.36
CA LEU A 243 20.23 6.67 25.62
C LEU A 243 19.89 8.04 26.24
N ASN A 244 20.06 9.11 25.46
CA ASN A 244 19.88 10.49 25.91
C ASN A 244 18.49 11.08 25.60
N ASN A 245 17.55 10.27 25.08
CA ASN A 245 16.22 10.75 24.71
C ASN A 245 15.13 10.27 25.71
N PRO A 246 14.50 11.17 26.48
CA PRO A 246 13.53 10.80 27.52
C PRO A 246 12.23 10.15 26.99
N ALA A 247 11.91 10.30 25.70
CA ALA A 247 10.72 9.70 25.09
C ALA A 247 10.79 8.16 25.04
N ILE A 248 12.00 7.58 24.92
CA ILE A 248 12.19 6.12 24.75
C ILE A 248 12.16 5.37 26.10
N ARG A 249 12.43 6.06 27.23
CA ARG A 249 12.44 5.41 28.56
C ARG A 249 11.08 4.82 28.97
N ARG A 250 9.97 5.28 28.37
CA ARG A 250 8.61 4.83 28.74
C ARG A 250 8.17 3.52 28.06
N LEU A 251 8.91 3.00 27.08
CA LEU A 251 8.50 1.84 26.28
C LEU A 251 9.27 0.55 26.58
N VAL A 252 10.22 0.57 27.53
CA VAL A 252 11.00 -0.61 27.90
C VAL A 252 10.18 -1.54 28.78
N VAL A 253 9.33 -2.36 28.14
CA VAL A 253 8.89 -3.63 28.71
C VAL A 253 9.75 -4.73 28.09
N PRO A 254 10.39 -5.61 28.89
CA PRO A 254 11.23 -6.66 28.35
C PRO A 254 10.34 -7.81 27.85
N VAL A 255 9.89 -7.75 26.61
CA VAL A 255 9.34 -8.92 25.92
C VAL A 255 9.98 -9.04 24.54
N VAL A 256 10.83 -10.05 24.41
CA VAL A 256 11.39 -10.54 23.15
C VAL A 256 10.27 -11.24 22.38
N THR A 257 9.43 -10.47 21.71
CA THR A 257 8.61 -10.96 20.60
C THR A 257 8.81 -9.99 19.44
N GLN A 258 9.17 -10.52 18.27
CA GLN A 258 9.16 -9.75 17.03
C GLN A 258 7.80 -9.05 16.93
N SER A 259 7.79 -7.74 17.16
CA SER A 259 6.54 -6.99 17.21
C SER A 259 5.93 -7.00 15.82
N PRO A 260 4.62 -7.27 15.67
CA PRO A 260 3.96 -7.11 14.38
C PRO A 260 4.22 -5.69 13.88
N GLY A 261 4.59 -5.55 12.59
CA GLY A 261 4.83 -4.23 12.00
C GLY A 261 3.64 -3.29 12.22
N PRO A 262 3.84 -1.96 12.13
CA PRO A 262 2.83 -0.98 12.50
C PRO A 262 1.49 -1.25 11.80
N SER A 263 0.41 -1.00 12.51
CA SER A 263 -0.96 -1.03 12.00
C SER A 263 -1.12 -0.09 10.81
N ALA A 264 -2.12 -0.37 9.97
CA ALA A 264 -2.48 0.55 8.89
C ALA A 264 -2.73 1.98 9.44
N SER A 265 -3.48 2.11 10.53
CA SER A 265 -3.79 3.40 11.16
C SER A 265 -2.53 4.18 11.57
N GLU A 266 -1.57 3.53 12.22
CA GLU A 266 -0.29 4.17 12.61
C GLU A 266 0.51 4.70 11.41
N ARG A 267 0.46 4.00 10.27
CA ARG A 267 1.15 4.47 9.05
C ARG A 267 0.49 5.70 8.43
N PHE A 268 -0.83 5.73 8.41
CA PHE A 268 -1.58 6.82 7.79
C PHE A 268 -1.67 8.06 8.68
N HIS A 269 -1.59 7.91 10.01
CA HIS A 269 -1.60 9.03 10.96
C HIS A 269 -0.20 9.55 11.33
N SER A 270 0.88 8.97 10.78
CA SER A 270 2.26 9.43 11.01
C SER A 270 2.74 10.40 9.90
N PRO A 271 3.45 11.50 10.24
CA PRO A 271 3.92 11.87 11.58
C PRO A 271 2.80 12.43 12.47
N VAL A 272 2.77 11.99 13.74
CA VAL A 272 1.88 12.56 14.75
C VAL A 272 2.40 13.96 15.07
N THR A 273 1.64 15.00 14.74
CA THR A 273 1.92 16.35 15.23
C THR A 273 1.83 16.33 16.75
N SER A 274 2.90 16.74 17.42
CA SER A 274 2.90 16.88 18.87
C SER A 274 1.92 18.01 19.21
N ALA A 275 0.80 17.68 19.87
CA ALA A 275 -0.06 18.67 20.51
C ALA A 275 0.54 19.11 21.85
#